data_AF-A0A533VIZ3-F1
#
_entry.id   AF-A0A533VIZ3-F1
#
_cell.length_a   1.000
_cell.length_b   1.000
_cell.length_c   1.000
_cell.angle_alpha   90.00
_cell.angle_beta   90.00
_cell.angle_gamma   90.00
#
_symmetry.space_group_name_H-M   'P 1'
#
loop_
_entity.id
_entity.type
_entity.pdbx_description
1 polymer ?
#
loop_
_entity_poly.entity_id
_entity_poly.type
_entity_poly.pdbx_seq_one_letter_code
_entity_poly.pdbx_strand_id
1 'polypeptide(L)' 'MSKKRKRVSAETPWEDVMGYCRAVRYGDMISVSGTAASDRNGKIIGKGDAYAQMVYAIKKIEAALRGLGGSLDDVVRTRI' A
#
# COMPACT_ATOMS: atom_id res chain seq x y z
N MET A 1 -1.53 -19.22 20.27
CA MET A 1 -1.58 -19.53 18.82
C MET A 1 -0.69 -18.53 18.08
N SER A 2 0.30 -18.98 17.31
CA SER A 2 1.18 -18.10 16.54
C SER A 2 0.37 -17.37 15.45
N LYS A 3 0.22 -16.04 15.56
CA LYS A 3 -0.51 -15.22 14.57
C LYS A 3 0.26 -15.26 13.24
N LYS A 4 -0.25 -15.99 12.24
CA LYS A 4 0.39 -16.17 10.92
C LYS A 4 0.46 -14.82 10.19
N ARG A 5 1.68 -14.37 9.88
CA ARG A 5 1.95 -13.15 9.11
C ARG A 5 1.50 -13.35 7.65
N LYS A 6 0.72 -12.41 7.10
CA LYS A 6 0.38 -12.33 5.67
C LYS A 6 0.89 -11.00 5.11
N ARG A 7 1.34 -10.98 3.85
CA ARG A 7 1.85 -9.78 3.18
C ARG A 7 1.28 -9.63 1.77
N VAL A 8 1.18 -8.40 1.31
CA VAL A 8 0.92 -8.03 -0.09
C VAL A 8 2.18 -7.39 -0.65
N SER A 9 2.68 -7.91 -1.77
CA SER A 9 3.82 -7.33 -2.49
C SER A 9 3.48 -5.92 -3.00
N ALA A 10 4.46 -5.03 -3.06
CA ALA A 10 4.32 -3.74 -3.70
C ALA A 10 4.32 -3.84 -5.22
N GLU A 11 4.87 -4.92 -5.80
CA GLU A 11 4.92 -5.17 -7.25
C GLU A 11 5.51 -3.97 -8.01
N THR A 12 6.48 -3.29 -7.40
CA THR A 12 7.21 -2.17 -7.99
C THR A 12 8.71 -2.46 -7.90
N PRO A 13 9.54 -1.92 -8.81
CA PRO A 13 11.00 -2.10 -8.76
C PRO A 13 11.60 -1.68 -7.41
N TRP A 14 10.95 -0.74 -6.71
CA TRP A 14 11.34 -0.28 -5.40
C TRP A 14 11.27 -1.36 -4.31
N GLU A 15 10.44 -2.40 -4.43
CA GLU A 15 10.36 -3.48 -3.43
C GLU A 15 11.69 -4.21 -3.32
N ASP A 16 12.29 -4.54 -4.46
CA ASP A 16 13.58 -5.25 -4.49
C ASP A 16 14.73 -4.34 -4.05
N VAL A 17 14.68 -3.06 -4.44
CA VAL A 17 15.73 -2.08 -4.10
C VAL A 17 15.68 -1.67 -2.63
N MET A 18 14.50 -1.46 -2.06
CA MET A 18 14.32 -0.91 -0.70
C MET A 18 13.93 -1.97 0.35
N GLY A 19 13.65 -3.21 -0.07
CA GLY A 19 13.36 -4.32 0.85
C GLY A 19 12.03 -4.19 1.60
N TYR A 20 10.97 -3.70 0.94
CA TYR A 20 9.65 -3.48 1.56
C TYR A 20 8.52 -4.17 0.79
N CYS A 21 7.38 -4.40 1.44
CA CYS A 21 6.15 -4.85 0.76
C CYS A 21 5.03 -3.82 0.96
N ARG A 22 3.96 -3.87 0.15
CA ARG A 22 2.87 -2.86 0.21
C ARG A 22 2.20 -2.83 1.57
N ALA A 23 1.86 -4.00 2.11
CA ALA A 23 1.19 -4.11 3.40
C ALA A 23 1.47 -5.46 4.07
N VAL A 24 1.45 -5.46 5.40
CA VAL A 24 1.58 -6.67 6.23
C VAL A 24 0.43 -6.71 7.22
N ARG A 25 -0.23 -7.86 7.34
CA ARG A 25 -1.13 -8.17 8.44
C ARG A 25 -0.42 -9.00 9.49
N TYR A 26 -0.49 -8.56 10.73
CA TYR A 26 -0.07 -9.33 11.89
C TYR A 26 -1.15 -9.26 12.97
N GLY A 27 -1.89 -10.36 13.14
CA GLY A 27 -3.10 -10.36 13.96
C GLY A 27 -4.18 -9.48 13.38
N ASP A 28 -4.56 -8.46 14.14
CA ASP A 28 -5.70 -7.58 13.85
C ASP A 28 -5.26 -6.23 13.27
N MET A 29 -3.95 -6.00 13.19
CA MET A 29 -3.38 -4.78 12.64
C MET A 29 -2.81 -5.05 11.24
N ILE A 30 -3.10 -4.12 10.33
CA ILE A 30 -2.47 -4.04 9.02
C ILE A 30 -1.59 -2.79 9.00
N SER A 31 -0.29 -2.97 8.76
CA SER A 31 0.64 -1.87 8.52
C SER A 31 0.84 -1.72 7.01
N VAL A 32 0.58 -0.52 6.49
CA VAL A 32 0.75 -0.18 5.08
C VAL A 32 2.00 0.68 4.93
N SER A 33 2.84 0.34 3.96
CA SER A 33 4.04 1.11 3.63
C SER A 33 3.68 2.43 2.93
N GLY A 34 4.62 3.38 2.94
CA GLY A 34 4.48 4.62 2.17
C GLY A 34 4.09 4.34 0.72
N THR A 35 3.07 5.05 0.23
CA THR A 35 2.48 4.77 -1.09
C THR A 35 2.52 6.02 -1.95
N ALA A 36 3.44 6.01 -2.92
CA ALA A 36 3.54 7.02 -3.96
C ALA A 36 2.76 6.62 -5.23
N ALA A 37 2.46 7.62 -6.04
CA ALA A 37 1.71 7.51 -7.28
C ALA A 37 2.56 6.99 -8.46
N SER A 38 3.20 5.83 -8.28
CA SER A 38 3.93 5.14 -9.33
C SER A 38 3.26 3.82 -9.70
N ASP A 39 3.25 3.48 -10.99
CA ASP A 39 2.80 2.17 -11.45
C ASP A 39 3.87 1.07 -11.20
N ARG A 40 3.57 -0.15 -11.67
CA ARG A 40 4.46 -1.32 -11.55
C ARG A 40 5.78 -1.18 -12.33
N ASN A 41 5.87 -0.24 -13.26
CA ASN A 41 7.09 0.06 -14.01
C ASN A 41 7.84 1.27 -13.42
N GLY A 42 7.37 1.82 -12.30
CA GLY A 42 7.93 3.02 -11.68
C GLY A 42 7.52 4.33 -12.36
N LYS A 43 6.63 4.31 -13.36
CA LYS A 43 6.16 5.53 -14.01
C LYS A 43 5.25 6.32 -13.07
N ILE A 44 5.48 7.63 -12.98
CA ILE A 44 4.65 8.55 -12.21
C ILE A 44 3.29 8.72 -12.90
N ILE A 45 2.21 8.47 -12.15
CA ILE A 45 0.84 8.69 -12.54
C ILE A 45 0.41 10.09 -12.06
N GLY A 46 -0.29 10.86 -12.90
CA GLY A 46 -0.73 12.22 -12.54
C GLY A 46 0.42 13.23 -12.43
N LYS A 47 1.40 13.20 -13.34
CA LYS A 47 2.53 14.15 -13.32
C LYS A 47 2.01 15.60 -13.38
N GLY A 48 2.38 16.41 -12.39
CA GLY A 48 1.90 17.80 -12.26
C GLY A 48 0.53 17.94 -11.60
N ASP A 49 -0.12 16.84 -11.23
CA ASP A 49 -1.45 16.81 -10.61
C ASP A 49 -1.39 16.04 -9.28
N ALA A 50 -1.29 16.79 -8.17
CA ALA A 50 -1.25 16.22 -6.83
C ALA A 50 -2.54 15.48 -6.44
N TYR A 51 -3.69 15.91 -6.95
CA TYR A 51 -4.98 15.27 -6.67
C TYR A 51 -5.04 13.90 -7.34
N ALA A 52 -4.72 13.82 -8.64
CA ALA A 52 -4.66 12.54 -9.35
C ALA A 52 -3.65 11.58 -8.73
N GLN A 53 -2.50 12.09 -8.26
CA GLN A 53 -1.51 11.30 -7.53
C GLN A 53 -2.08 10.73 -6.23
N MET A 54 -2.74 11.55 -5.42
CA MET A 54 -3.32 11.13 -4.15
C MET A 54 -4.41 10.08 -4.36
N VAL A 55 -5.32 10.30 -5.33
CA VAL A 55 -6.37 9.33 -5.69
C VAL A 55 -5.77 7.99 -6.08
N TYR A 56 -4.71 7.99 -6.88
CA TYR A 56 -4.03 6.76 -7.29
C TYR A 56 -3.33 6.06 -6.11
N ALA A 57 -2.68 6.81 -5.23
CA ALA A 57 -2.05 6.27 -4.03
C ALA A 57 -3.09 5.61 -3.09
N ILE A 58 -4.24 6.26 -2.85
CA ILE A 58 -5.33 5.71 -2.04
C ILE A 58 -5.87 4.40 -2.66
N LYS A 59 -6.09 4.35 -3.97
CA LYS A 59 -6.53 3.13 -4.67
C LYS A 59 -5.57 1.95 -4.46
N LYS A 60 -4.25 2.21 -4.47
CA LYS A 60 -3.24 1.18 -4.18
C LYS A 60 -3.30 0.71 -2.73
N ILE A 61 -3.53 1.62 -1.80
CA ILE A 61 -3.70 1.29 -0.37
C ILE A 61 -4.95 0.43 -0.19
N GLU A 62 -6.09 0.83 -0.77
CA GLU A 62 -7.34 0.07 -0.71
C GLU A 62 -7.18 -1.35 -1.23
N ALA A 63 -6.56 -1.52 -2.40
CA ALA A 63 -6.30 -2.85 -2.97
C ALA A 63 -5.47 -3.73 -2.03
N ALA A 64 -4.46 -3.16 -1.36
CA ALA A 64 -3.62 -3.88 -0.41
C ALA A 64 -4.36 -4.26 0.88
N LEU A 65 -5.20 -3.36 1.40
CA LEU A 65 -6.08 -3.64 2.54
C LEU A 65 -7.02 -4.80 2.22
N ARG A 66 -7.69 -4.75 1.05
CA ARG A 66 -8.57 -5.83 0.59
C ARG A 66 -7.84 -7.17 0.47
N GLY A 67 -6.61 -7.16 -0.05
CA GLY A 67 -5.75 -8.36 -0.12
C GLY A 67 -5.40 -8.98 1.25
N LEU A 68 -5.59 -8.23 2.34
CA LEU A 68 -5.37 -8.67 3.72
C LEU A 68 -6.67 -8.77 4.53
N GLY A 69 -7.82 -8.70 3.87
CA GLY A 69 -9.15 -8.78 4.50
C GLY A 69 -9.53 -7.56 5.31
N GLY A 70 -9.03 -6.37 4.95
CA GLY A 70 -9.49 -5.08 5.48
C GLY A 70 -10.03 -4.17 4.38
N SER A 71 -10.45 -2.97 4.77
CA SER A 71 -11.07 -1.96 3.93
C SER A 71 -10.62 -0.55 4.35
N LEU A 72 -11.02 0.48 3.59
CA LEU A 72 -10.75 1.87 3.98
C LEU A 72 -11.49 2.27 5.27
N ASP A 73 -12.62 1.65 5.57
CA ASP A 73 -13.39 1.91 6.80
C ASP A 73 -12.66 1.41 8.06
N ASP A 74 -11.70 0.49 7.90
CA ASP A 74 -10.85 -0.01 8.99
C ASP A 74 -9.65 0.90 9.28
N VAL A 75 -9.45 1.99 8.52
CA VAL A 75 -8.28 2.86 8.65
C VAL A 75 -8.44 3.80 9.84
N VAL A 76 -7.65 3.55 10.88
CA VAL A 76 -7.65 4.37 12.11
C VAL A 76 -6.68 5.55 12.08
N ARG A 77 -5.70 5.56 11.16
CA ARG A 77 -4.69 6.63 11.05
C ARG A 77 -4.06 6.69 9.66
N THR A 78 -3.82 7.90 9.18
CA THR A 78 -3.01 8.19 7.99
C THR A 78 -1.84 9.12 8.34
N ARG A 79 -0.81 9.13 7.49
CA ARG A 79 0.28 10.13 7.47
C ARG A 79 0.43 10.59 6.03
N ILE A 80 0.16 11.86 5.77
CA ILE A 80 0.18 12.50 4.44
C ILE A 80 1.24 13.59 4.46
#